data_AF-A0A2N1TJQ8-F1
#
_entry.id   AF-A0A2N1TJQ8-F1
#
_cell.length_a   1.000
_cell.length_b   1.000
_cell.length_c   1.000
_cell.angle_alpha   90.00
_cell.angle_beta   90.00
_cell.angle_gamma   90.00
#
_symmetry.space_group_name_H-M   'P 1'
#
loop_
_entity.id
_entity.type
_entity.pdbx_description
1 polymer ?
#
loop_
_entity_poly.entity_id
_entity_poly.type
_entity_poly.pdbx_seq_one_letter_code
_entity_poly.pdbx_strand_id
1 'polypeptide(L)'
;MNSNIRLLFLLFVLLISPAYAQSSCLNADRNIRIGLVSQGLPETWKIEPSTGFIEIFDVKKRQSVYSGKAAQIVISAMKGGKMKVAVDERKSLYYFSNELLFSAVGRAPINLKVLAGGKKSYSYRGTLAISPQKGGLRGVNIVDIEDYLKSVVPSEIYNRAPDAAQQAQTIAARTYAVRNLKRHSGSENFQLCDKVHCQVYSGIAREIKVATNAVKATNGKILIYGSEPANTVYHSNCGGYIIDSRAAWKGSEVPYLIGHYDGVVGQKPFCHFGKQIKLNQNTDKLPKPQASITIAKMQAQATKSTHKNFGHRVGMCQDGAIGMAAIGYNSRQLLAFYYPGTKMATMNYAVDGSQPVEEAPVVVAAAPRPTQTVSLVAPPNPTQISALQRNSKTGQSGRSIKDTLKQVSTSRIDSAATSLRKIFWTPGQPGISRSIY
;
A
#
# COMPACT_ATOMS: atom_id res chain seq x y z
N MET A 1 51.59 -29.52 -52.90
CA MET A 1 50.34 -29.98 -52.25
C MET A 1 50.36 -29.52 -50.79
N ASN A 2 49.38 -28.67 -50.46
CA ASN A 2 48.86 -28.26 -49.14
C ASN A 2 49.80 -27.57 -48.13
N SER A 3 49.88 -26.24 -48.25
CA SER A 3 50.36 -25.33 -47.20
C SER A 3 49.32 -25.16 -46.09
N ASN A 4 49.74 -25.45 -44.87
CA ASN A 4 49.03 -25.23 -43.62
C ASN A 4 48.86 -23.73 -43.31
N ILE A 5 47.62 -23.23 -43.29
CA ILE A 5 47.28 -21.97 -42.63
C ILE A 5 46.25 -22.30 -41.54
N ARG A 6 46.70 -22.24 -40.28
CA ARG A 6 45.85 -22.32 -39.09
C ARG A 6 45.06 -21.01 -38.98
N LEU A 7 43.77 -21.05 -39.35
CA LEU A 7 42.84 -19.96 -39.10
C LEU A 7 42.35 -20.05 -37.65
N LEU A 8 42.88 -19.18 -36.79
CA LEU A 8 42.46 -19.01 -35.40
C LEU A 8 41.07 -18.34 -35.40
N PHE A 9 40.01 -19.10 -35.18
CA PHE A 9 38.67 -18.56 -34.93
C PHE A 9 38.65 -17.89 -33.55
N LEU A 10 38.85 -16.57 -33.52
CA LEU A 10 38.56 -15.73 -32.35
C LEU A 10 37.03 -15.62 -32.21
N LEU A 11 36.47 -16.57 -31.48
CA LEU A 11 35.07 -16.58 -31.09
C LEU A 11 34.88 -15.51 -30.01
N PHE A 12 34.56 -14.29 -30.42
CA PHE A 12 34.21 -13.19 -29.52
C PHE A 12 32.83 -13.50 -28.92
N VAL A 13 32.82 -14.28 -27.84
CA VAL A 13 31.63 -14.43 -26.99
C VAL A 13 31.41 -13.07 -26.32
N LEU A 14 30.53 -12.27 -26.91
CA LEU A 14 29.88 -11.14 -26.27
C LEU A 14 29.13 -11.69 -25.05
N LEU A 15 29.82 -11.75 -23.91
CA LEU A 15 29.23 -11.89 -22.58
C LEU A 15 28.44 -10.60 -22.32
N ILE A 16 27.25 -10.52 -22.92
CA ILE A 16 26.23 -9.56 -22.52
C ILE A 16 25.89 -9.93 -21.09
N SER A 17 26.50 -9.22 -20.15
CA SER A 17 26.27 -9.40 -18.73
C SER A 17 24.80 -9.08 -18.46
N PRO A 18 24.01 -9.98 -17.84
CA PRO A 18 22.60 -9.73 -17.55
C PRO A 18 22.39 -8.71 -16.41
N ALA A 19 23.46 -8.10 -15.89
CA ALA A 19 23.43 -7.19 -14.75
C ALA A 19 22.65 -5.89 -15.01
N TYR A 20 22.60 -5.41 -16.26
CA TYR A 20 21.87 -4.17 -16.57
C TYR A 20 20.34 -4.31 -16.53
N ALA A 21 19.81 -5.53 -16.61
CA ALA A 21 18.36 -5.75 -16.53
C ALA A 21 17.83 -5.78 -15.09
N GLN A 22 18.69 -6.03 -14.09
CA GLN A 22 18.26 -6.15 -12.69
C GLN A 22 18.03 -4.79 -12.00
N SER A 23 18.70 -3.74 -12.47
CA SER A 23 18.67 -2.41 -11.82
C SER A 23 17.50 -1.52 -12.25
N SER A 24 16.77 -1.88 -13.31
CA SER A 24 15.73 -1.02 -13.89
C SER A 24 14.35 -1.18 -13.23
N CYS A 25 14.05 -2.33 -12.63
CA CYS A 25 12.78 -2.54 -11.90
C CYS A 25 12.79 -1.96 -10.47
N LEU A 26 13.98 -1.66 -9.94
CA LEU A 26 14.17 -1.12 -8.59
C LEU A 26 14.29 0.40 -8.55
N ASN A 27 14.57 1.06 -9.68
CA ASN A 27 14.52 2.51 -9.82
C ASN A 27 13.09 2.95 -10.14
N ALA A 28 12.31 3.23 -9.09
CA ALA A 28 11.03 3.91 -9.22
C ALA A 28 11.21 5.39 -8.89
N ASP A 29 10.64 6.27 -9.72
CA ASP A 29 10.32 7.62 -9.29
C ASP A 29 9.51 7.51 -8.00
N ARG A 30 9.96 8.19 -6.95
CA ARG A 30 9.25 8.20 -5.67
C ARG A 30 7.82 8.68 -5.83
N ASN A 31 7.57 9.54 -6.81
CA ASN A 31 6.26 10.11 -7.09
C ASN A 31 5.45 9.21 -8.02
N ILE A 32 4.26 8.84 -7.57
CA ILE A 32 3.27 8.10 -8.34
C ILE A 32 2.06 8.97 -8.67
N ARG A 33 1.42 8.71 -9.81
CA ARG A 33 0.26 9.43 -10.34
C ARG A 33 -1.02 8.69 -10.00
N ILE A 34 -1.80 9.23 -9.06
CA ILE A 34 -3.07 8.67 -8.62
C ILE A 34 -4.24 9.41 -9.25
N GLY A 35 -4.98 8.77 -10.14
CA GLY A 35 -6.20 9.32 -10.72
C GLY A 35 -7.30 9.46 -9.67
N LEU A 36 -7.81 10.68 -9.48
CA LEU A 36 -8.89 10.99 -8.55
C LEU A 36 -10.26 10.64 -9.16
N VAL A 37 -10.44 9.38 -9.54
CA VAL A 37 -11.63 8.86 -10.24
C VAL A 37 -12.88 8.94 -9.38
N SER A 38 -12.74 8.88 -8.05
CA SER A 38 -13.86 9.11 -7.11
C SER A 38 -14.51 10.48 -7.25
N GLN A 39 -13.78 11.49 -7.74
CA GLN A 39 -14.28 12.85 -7.94
C GLN A 39 -15.00 13.02 -9.29
N GLY A 40 -14.98 12.03 -10.18
CA GLY A 40 -15.61 12.11 -11.50
C GLY A 40 -14.85 13.04 -12.46
N LEU A 41 -15.59 13.79 -13.27
CA LEU A 41 -15.10 14.85 -14.16
C LEU A 41 -15.88 16.14 -13.89
N PRO A 42 -15.69 16.81 -12.75
CA PRO A 42 -16.48 17.99 -12.44
C PRO A 42 -16.06 19.16 -13.32
N GLU A 43 -16.99 20.08 -13.54
CA GLU A 43 -16.72 21.29 -14.32
C GLU A 43 -15.81 22.26 -13.58
N THR A 44 -15.76 22.21 -12.25
CA THR A 44 -14.94 23.13 -11.45
C THR A 44 -14.16 22.40 -10.36
N TRP A 45 -12.89 22.78 -10.22
CA TRP A 45 -12.02 22.46 -9.09
C TRP A 45 -11.65 23.73 -8.36
N LYS A 46 -11.66 23.69 -7.02
CA LYS A 46 -11.09 24.73 -6.16
C LYS A 46 -9.93 24.15 -5.38
N ILE A 47 -8.80 24.83 -5.36
CA ILE A 47 -7.58 24.44 -4.67
C ILE A 47 -7.18 25.54 -3.70
N GLU A 48 -6.93 25.17 -2.45
CA GLU A 48 -6.45 26.06 -1.38
C GLU A 48 -5.11 25.49 -0.88
N PRO A 49 -3.97 26.18 -1.11
CA PRO A 49 -2.68 25.73 -0.62
C PRO A 49 -2.57 25.99 0.89
N SER A 50 -2.21 24.97 1.68
CA SER A 50 -2.12 25.09 3.14
C SER A 50 -1.09 26.12 3.62
N THR A 51 -0.11 26.45 2.78
CA THR A 51 0.95 27.42 3.06
C THR A 51 0.56 28.85 2.67
N GLY A 52 -0.54 29.03 1.93
CA GLY A 52 -0.91 30.30 1.29
C GLY A 52 -0.06 30.67 0.08
N PHE A 53 0.85 29.79 -0.36
CA PHE A 53 1.69 29.97 -1.54
C PHE A 53 1.54 28.78 -2.49
N ILE A 54 1.46 29.06 -3.79
CA ILE A 54 1.32 28.04 -4.82
C ILE A 54 2.25 28.30 -6.00
N GLU A 55 2.74 27.22 -6.59
CA GLU A 55 3.30 27.19 -7.93
C GLU A 55 2.33 26.47 -8.87
N ILE A 56 2.07 27.10 -10.02
CA ILE A 56 1.33 26.53 -11.13
C ILE A 56 2.31 26.38 -12.30
N PHE A 57 2.51 25.15 -12.77
CA PHE A 57 3.48 24.82 -13.80
C PHE A 57 2.81 24.23 -15.05
N ASP A 58 3.17 24.73 -16.23
CA ASP A 58 2.71 24.22 -17.52
C ASP A 58 3.66 23.13 -18.01
N VAL A 59 3.18 21.89 -17.98
CA VAL A 59 3.97 20.70 -18.36
C VAL A 59 4.41 20.77 -19.82
N LYS A 60 3.55 21.27 -20.72
CA LYS A 60 3.82 21.28 -22.16
C LYS A 60 4.86 22.34 -22.51
N LYS A 61 4.77 23.53 -21.90
CA LYS A 61 5.72 24.63 -22.11
C LYS A 61 6.97 24.53 -21.25
N ARG A 62 6.97 23.64 -20.24
CA ARG A 62 8.04 23.45 -19.25
C ARG A 62 8.40 24.75 -18.52
N GLN A 63 7.39 25.52 -18.12
CA GLN A 63 7.59 26.79 -17.44
C GLN A 63 6.54 27.02 -16.33
N SER A 64 6.92 27.79 -15.31
CA SER A 64 5.96 28.29 -14.31
C SER A 64 5.04 29.32 -14.96
N VAL A 65 3.72 29.17 -14.78
CA VAL A 65 2.71 30.15 -15.21
C VAL A 65 2.33 31.10 -14.09
N TYR A 66 2.54 30.68 -12.85
CA TYR A 66 2.31 31.47 -11.66
C TYR A 66 3.09 30.91 -10.48
N SER A 67 3.72 31.79 -9.71
CA SER A 67 4.33 31.46 -8.44
C SER A 67 4.13 32.63 -7.49
N GLY A 68 3.45 32.39 -6.37
CA GLY A 68 3.09 33.48 -5.46
C GLY A 68 2.04 33.13 -4.41
N LYS A 69 1.59 34.16 -3.70
CA LYS A 69 0.54 34.05 -2.69
C LYS A 69 -0.82 33.82 -3.34
N ALA A 70 -1.49 32.76 -2.92
CA ALA A 70 -2.85 32.46 -3.35
C ALA A 70 -3.63 31.88 -2.17
N ALA A 71 -4.78 32.47 -1.83
CA ALA A 71 -5.71 31.88 -0.89
C ALA A 71 -6.53 30.77 -1.57
N GLN A 72 -6.95 30.99 -2.82
CA GLN A 72 -7.75 30.05 -3.58
C GLN A 72 -7.43 30.10 -5.07
N ILE A 73 -7.45 28.93 -5.72
CA ILE A 73 -7.31 28.76 -7.16
C ILE A 73 -8.57 28.06 -7.65
N VAL A 74 -9.27 28.67 -8.61
CA VAL A 74 -10.47 28.12 -9.23
C VAL A 74 -10.14 27.73 -10.66
N ILE A 75 -10.39 26.48 -11.00
CA ILE A 75 -10.16 25.90 -12.32
C ILE A 75 -11.50 25.48 -12.88
N SER A 76 -11.89 26.03 -14.03
CA SER A 76 -13.18 25.76 -14.65
C SER A 76 -13.01 25.18 -16.05
N ALA A 77 -13.73 24.11 -16.36
CA ALA A 77 -13.85 23.55 -17.69
C ALA A 77 -14.49 24.57 -18.64
N MET A 78 -13.99 24.61 -19.88
CA MET A 78 -14.46 25.48 -20.94
C MET A 78 -14.81 24.65 -22.17
N LYS A 79 -15.68 25.19 -23.04
CA LYS A 79 -15.93 24.61 -24.36
C LYS A 79 -14.63 24.48 -25.17
N GLY A 80 -14.56 23.48 -26.03
CA GLY A 80 -13.41 23.22 -26.90
C GLY A 80 -12.21 22.56 -26.21
N GLY A 81 -12.43 21.83 -25.10
CA GLY A 81 -11.37 21.09 -24.42
C GLY A 81 -10.34 21.99 -23.73
N LYS A 82 -10.79 23.15 -23.25
CA LYS A 82 -9.95 24.12 -22.54
C LYS A 82 -10.35 24.18 -21.07
N MET A 83 -9.51 24.79 -20.26
CA MET A 83 -9.80 25.19 -18.90
C MET A 83 -9.34 26.62 -18.64
N LYS A 84 -10.05 27.31 -17.76
CA LYS A 84 -9.70 28.64 -17.25
C LYS A 84 -9.16 28.49 -15.83
N VAL A 85 -8.07 29.19 -15.51
CA VAL A 85 -7.50 29.23 -14.17
C VAL A 85 -7.61 30.66 -13.60
N ALA A 86 -8.16 30.80 -12.41
CA ALA A 86 -8.28 32.05 -11.69
C ALA A 86 -7.67 31.91 -10.29
N VAL A 87 -6.91 32.92 -9.87
CA VAL A 87 -6.28 32.98 -8.54
C VAL A 87 -6.96 34.10 -7.75
N ASP A 88 -7.42 33.84 -6.52
CA ASP A 88 -8.06 34.82 -5.62
C ASP A 88 -9.16 35.68 -6.28
N GLU A 89 -9.97 35.05 -7.13
CA GLU A 89 -11.09 35.68 -7.86
C GLU A 89 -10.70 36.88 -8.77
N ARG A 90 -9.40 37.23 -8.87
CA ARG A 90 -8.87 38.39 -9.61
C ARG A 90 -7.64 38.01 -10.46
N LYS A 91 -7.49 38.62 -11.64
CA LYS A 91 -6.46 38.29 -12.66
C LYS A 91 -6.53 36.83 -13.15
N SER A 92 -7.25 36.63 -14.25
CA SER A 92 -7.27 35.39 -15.01
C SER A 92 -5.84 34.97 -15.41
N LEU A 93 -5.41 33.78 -15.03
CA LEU A 93 -4.27 33.13 -15.65
C LEU A 93 -4.82 32.32 -16.83
N TYR A 94 -4.94 32.96 -17.99
CA TYR A 94 -5.09 32.34 -19.32
C TYR A 94 -6.10 31.17 -19.49
N TYR A 95 -6.17 30.67 -20.72
CA TYR A 95 -6.91 29.47 -21.11
C TYR A 95 -5.89 28.39 -21.50
N PHE A 96 -6.03 27.20 -20.95
CA PHE A 96 -5.11 26.09 -21.19
C PHE A 96 -5.85 24.89 -21.79
N SER A 97 -5.20 24.16 -22.69
CA SER A 97 -5.73 22.91 -23.26
C SER A 97 -4.89 21.69 -22.86
N ASN A 98 -3.87 21.89 -22.03
CA ASN A 98 -2.97 20.85 -21.53
C ASN A 98 -3.06 20.71 -20.02
N GLU A 99 -2.38 19.70 -19.49
CA GLU A 99 -2.24 19.49 -18.05
C GLU A 99 -1.40 20.61 -17.40
N LEU A 100 -1.87 21.08 -16.26
CA LEU A 100 -1.13 21.96 -15.36
C LEU A 100 -0.89 21.27 -14.02
N LEU A 101 0.26 21.55 -13.42
CA LEU A 101 0.63 21.08 -12.09
C LEU A 101 0.44 22.20 -11.08
N PHE A 102 -0.16 21.88 -9.94
CA PHE A 102 -0.46 22.77 -8.84
C PHE A 102 0.26 22.23 -7.59
N SER A 103 1.21 22.99 -7.06
CA SER A 103 2.05 22.58 -5.94
C SER A 103 2.04 23.65 -4.85
N ALA A 104 1.70 23.29 -3.61
CA ALA A 104 1.88 24.21 -2.48
C ALA A 104 3.38 24.38 -2.20
N VAL A 105 3.81 25.62 -1.97
CA VAL A 105 5.23 25.97 -1.74
C VAL A 105 5.40 26.49 -0.33
N GLY A 106 6.51 26.16 0.33
CA GLY A 106 6.87 26.72 1.65
C GLY A 106 7.06 25.67 2.74
N ARG A 107 6.80 26.06 3.99
CA ARG A 107 7.03 25.19 5.16
C ARG A 107 5.84 24.28 5.43
N ALA A 108 6.12 23.08 5.92
CA ALA A 108 5.13 22.07 6.24
C ALA A 108 4.10 22.54 7.31
N PRO A 109 2.86 22.01 7.31
CA PRO A 109 2.36 20.96 6.42
C PRO A 109 2.06 21.48 5.01
N ILE A 110 2.63 20.83 3.99
CA ILE A 110 2.40 21.14 2.58
C ILE A 110 1.29 20.22 2.07
N ASN A 111 0.11 20.79 1.84
CA ASN A 111 -1.01 20.08 1.24
C ASN A 111 -1.92 21.02 0.45
N LEU A 112 -2.75 20.42 -0.39
CA LEU A 112 -3.75 21.07 -1.19
C LEU A 112 -5.11 20.63 -0.69
N LYS A 113 -5.90 21.55 -0.13
CA LYS A 113 -7.31 21.32 0.12
C LYS A 113 -8.06 21.56 -1.17
N VAL A 114 -8.90 20.59 -1.54
CA VAL A 114 -9.52 20.50 -2.86
C VAL A 114 -11.02 20.29 -2.72
N LEU A 115 -11.79 21.07 -3.47
CA LEU A 115 -13.22 20.89 -3.68
C LEU A 115 -13.49 20.66 -5.16
N ALA A 116 -14.12 19.54 -5.51
CA ALA A 116 -14.32 19.13 -6.90
C ALA A 116 -15.81 18.80 -7.12
N GLY A 117 -16.57 19.72 -7.73
CA GLY A 117 -17.99 19.58 -8.08
C GLY A 117 -19.02 19.40 -6.93
N GLY A 118 -18.62 18.90 -5.76
CA GLY A 118 -19.48 18.63 -4.61
C GLY A 118 -19.26 19.57 -3.42
N LYS A 119 -19.90 19.26 -2.28
CA LYS A 119 -19.75 20.00 -1.01
C LYS A 119 -18.58 19.55 -0.13
N LYS A 120 -18.02 18.37 -0.40
CA LYS A 120 -16.99 17.77 0.46
C LYS A 120 -15.60 18.09 -0.06
N SER A 121 -14.76 18.67 0.79
CA SER A 121 -13.35 18.89 0.50
C SER A 121 -12.47 17.73 0.92
N TYR A 122 -11.37 17.53 0.21
CA TYR A 122 -10.31 16.57 0.52
C TYR A 122 -8.96 17.28 0.57
N SER A 123 -8.01 16.78 1.36
CA SER A 123 -6.65 17.34 1.41
C SER A 123 -5.65 16.31 0.90
N TYR A 124 -4.76 16.74 0.00
CA TYR A 124 -3.77 15.88 -0.66
C TYR A 124 -2.35 16.40 -0.43
N ARG A 125 -1.40 15.48 -0.25
CA ARG A 125 0.04 15.79 -0.27
C ARG A 125 0.54 15.87 -1.72
N GLY A 126 1.73 16.43 -1.90
CA GLY A 126 2.38 16.53 -3.20
C GLY A 126 1.69 17.52 -4.12
N THR A 127 1.56 17.14 -5.39
CA THR A 127 1.13 18.01 -6.48
C THR A 127 -0.20 17.51 -7.04
N LEU A 128 -1.09 18.44 -7.39
CA LEU A 128 -2.30 18.13 -8.16
C LEU A 128 -2.04 18.45 -9.62
N ALA A 129 -2.26 17.49 -10.50
CA ALA A 129 -2.27 17.67 -11.93
C ALA A 129 -3.73 17.72 -12.41
N ILE A 130 -4.12 18.81 -13.05
CA ILE A 130 -5.47 18.99 -13.59
C ILE A 130 -5.38 19.14 -15.10
N SER A 131 -6.20 18.38 -15.83
CA SER A 131 -6.30 18.45 -17.30
C SER A 131 -7.76 18.51 -17.77
N PRO A 132 -8.05 19.26 -18.84
CA PRO A 132 -9.36 19.22 -19.47
C PRO A 132 -9.58 17.87 -20.16
N GLN A 133 -10.79 17.33 -20.02
CA GLN A 133 -11.24 16.09 -20.66
C GLN A 133 -12.61 16.32 -21.32
N LYS A 134 -13.04 15.39 -22.18
CA LYS A 134 -14.42 15.40 -22.69
C LYS A 134 -15.37 15.24 -21.50
N GLY A 135 -16.16 16.28 -21.21
CA GLY A 135 -17.16 16.28 -20.14
C GLY A 135 -16.71 16.86 -18.79
N GLY A 136 -15.50 17.44 -18.67
CA GLY A 136 -15.09 18.15 -17.46
C GLY A 136 -13.59 18.18 -17.23
N LEU A 137 -13.16 18.22 -15.97
CA LEU A 137 -11.75 18.26 -15.57
C LEU A 137 -11.34 16.96 -14.85
N ARG A 138 -10.24 16.35 -15.28
CA ARG A 138 -9.63 15.20 -14.60
C ARG A 138 -8.58 15.71 -13.61
N GLY A 139 -8.73 15.31 -12.35
CA GLY A 139 -7.68 15.45 -11.35
C GLY A 139 -6.84 14.19 -11.18
N VAL A 140 -5.53 14.38 -11.09
CA VAL A 140 -4.53 13.36 -10.76
C VAL A 140 -3.67 13.90 -9.62
N ASN A 141 -3.48 13.14 -8.56
CA ASN A 141 -2.55 13.49 -7.50
C ASN A 141 -1.20 12.81 -7.72
N ILE A 142 -0.16 13.62 -7.90
CA ILE A 142 1.23 13.20 -7.97
C ILE A 142 1.80 13.26 -6.55
N VAL A 143 2.15 12.11 -5.99
CA VAL A 143 2.50 11.99 -4.57
C VAL A 143 3.59 10.96 -4.35
N ASP A 144 4.46 11.21 -3.38
CA ASP A 144 5.45 10.26 -2.93
C ASP A 144 4.79 8.94 -2.48
N ILE A 145 5.31 7.80 -2.91
CA ILE A 145 4.70 6.49 -2.62
C ILE A 145 4.63 6.20 -1.11
N GLU A 146 5.56 6.71 -0.30
CA GLU A 146 5.48 6.55 1.15
C GLU A 146 4.37 7.43 1.74
N ASP A 147 4.20 8.66 1.25
CA ASP A 147 3.08 9.52 1.62
C ASP A 147 1.73 8.95 1.18
N TYR A 148 1.66 8.36 -0.01
CA TYR A 148 0.49 7.63 -0.50
C TYR A 148 0.08 6.51 0.46
N LEU A 149 1.04 5.71 0.92
CA LEU A 149 0.79 4.58 1.82
C LEU A 149 0.26 5.02 3.19
N LYS A 150 0.59 6.23 3.67
CA LYS A 150 0.01 6.77 4.91
C LYS A 150 -1.51 6.92 4.83
N SER A 151 -2.06 7.10 3.63
CA SER A 151 -3.49 7.15 3.37
C SER A 151 -4.08 5.76 3.07
N VAL A 152 -3.39 4.96 2.25
CA VAL A 152 -3.88 3.63 1.84
C VAL A 152 -3.98 2.67 3.01
N VAL A 153 -2.93 2.51 3.80
CA VAL A 153 -2.89 1.50 4.87
C VAL A 153 -4.07 1.63 5.85
N PRO A 154 -4.37 2.80 6.45
CA PRO A 154 -5.53 2.96 7.35
C PRO A 154 -6.89 3.03 6.62
N SER A 155 -6.88 3.05 5.28
CA SER A 155 -8.09 2.88 4.47
C SER A 155 -8.40 1.42 4.19
N GLU A 156 -7.39 0.56 4.21
CA GLU A 156 -7.48 -0.87 3.85
C GLU A 156 -7.61 -1.78 5.07
N ILE A 157 -6.77 -1.59 6.09
CA ILE A 157 -6.76 -2.44 7.29
C ILE A 157 -7.33 -1.69 8.51
N TYR A 158 -7.80 -2.47 9.50
CA TYR A 158 -8.31 -1.94 10.76
C TYR A 158 -7.31 -0.97 11.42
N ASN A 159 -7.78 0.20 11.84
CA ASN A 159 -6.91 1.29 12.34
C ASN A 159 -6.17 0.97 13.65
N ARG A 160 -6.63 -0.02 14.43
CA ARG A 160 -5.95 -0.56 15.62
C ARG A 160 -5.36 -1.95 15.41
N ALA A 161 -5.14 -2.35 14.15
CA ALA A 161 -4.41 -3.57 13.86
C ALA A 161 -3.01 -3.54 14.53
N PRO A 162 -2.51 -4.66 15.05
CA PRO A 162 -1.18 -4.73 15.65
C PRO A 162 -0.08 -4.30 14.67
N ASP A 163 1.04 -3.80 15.19
CA ASP A 163 2.12 -3.22 14.38
C ASP A 163 2.63 -4.16 13.29
N ALA A 164 2.80 -5.46 13.58
CA ALA A 164 3.23 -6.44 12.59
C ALA A 164 2.24 -6.60 11.42
N ALA A 165 0.92 -6.51 11.68
CA ALA A 165 -0.10 -6.54 10.64
C ALA A 165 -0.10 -5.25 9.82
N GLN A 166 0.09 -4.09 10.45
CA GLN A 166 0.22 -2.80 9.76
C GLN A 166 1.45 -2.78 8.85
N GLN A 167 2.59 -3.29 9.33
CA GLN A 167 3.83 -3.41 8.54
C GLN A 167 3.65 -4.38 7.35
N ALA A 168 3.04 -5.56 7.57
CA ALA A 168 2.77 -6.51 6.51
C ALA A 168 1.83 -5.91 5.44
N GLN A 169 0.74 -5.26 5.87
CA GLN A 169 -0.17 -4.54 4.97
C GLN A 169 0.54 -3.44 4.20
N THR A 170 1.48 -2.72 4.84
CA THR A 170 2.24 -1.66 4.18
C THR A 170 3.16 -2.20 3.08
N ILE A 171 3.91 -3.27 3.37
CA ILE A 171 4.80 -3.92 2.40
C ILE A 171 3.98 -4.49 1.24
N ALA A 172 2.87 -5.18 1.52
CA ALA A 172 1.97 -5.69 0.49
C ALA A 172 1.37 -4.55 -0.35
N ALA A 173 0.90 -3.46 0.28
CA ALA A 173 0.34 -2.33 -0.43
C ALA A 173 1.37 -1.62 -1.32
N ARG A 174 2.61 -1.42 -0.84
CA ARG A 174 3.71 -0.85 -1.62
C ARG A 174 4.05 -1.72 -2.82
N THR A 175 4.22 -3.03 -2.58
CA THR A 175 4.54 -3.99 -3.63
C THR A 175 3.45 -4.01 -4.71
N TYR A 176 2.18 -3.99 -4.30
CA TYR A 176 1.05 -3.91 -5.21
C TYR A 176 1.09 -2.64 -6.06
N ALA A 177 1.31 -1.47 -5.43
CA ALA A 177 1.39 -0.20 -6.14
C ALA A 177 2.48 -0.22 -7.21
N VAL A 178 3.69 -0.65 -6.84
CA VAL A 178 4.87 -0.72 -7.72
C VAL A 178 4.64 -1.69 -8.88
N ARG A 179 4.10 -2.88 -8.60
CA ARG A 179 3.78 -3.87 -9.64
C ARG A 179 2.76 -3.34 -10.66
N ASN A 180 1.82 -2.50 -10.22
CA ASN A 180 0.68 -2.07 -11.03
C ASN A 180 0.81 -0.64 -11.57
N LEU A 181 2.01 -0.03 -11.55
CA LEU A 181 2.18 1.35 -12.03
C LEU A 181 1.72 1.56 -13.47
N LYS A 182 1.76 0.53 -14.32
CA LYS A 182 1.32 0.62 -15.73
C LYS A 182 -0.18 0.39 -15.95
N ARG A 183 -0.97 0.18 -14.89
CA ARG A 183 -2.37 -0.26 -14.98
C ARG A 183 -3.27 0.73 -15.73
N HIS A 184 -3.06 2.02 -15.51
CA HIS A 184 -3.84 3.09 -16.13
C HIS A 184 -3.00 4.02 -17.03
N SER A 185 -1.72 3.70 -17.24
CA SER A 185 -0.76 4.61 -17.89
C SER A 185 -0.95 4.81 -19.39
N GLY A 186 -1.91 4.11 -20.00
CA GLY A 186 -2.29 4.32 -21.40
C GLY A 186 -3.04 5.63 -21.58
N SER A 187 -4.29 5.58 -22.05
CA SER A 187 -5.08 6.76 -22.39
C SER A 187 -5.50 7.64 -21.21
N GLU A 188 -5.36 7.16 -19.97
CA GLU A 188 -5.89 7.86 -18.78
C GLU A 188 -4.85 8.80 -18.11
N ASN A 189 -3.57 8.70 -18.46
CA ASN A 189 -2.47 9.55 -17.96
C ASN A 189 -2.25 9.53 -16.42
N PHE A 190 -2.60 8.41 -15.77
CA PHE A 190 -2.25 8.12 -14.38
C PHE A 190 -1.88 6.64 -14.19
N GLN A 191 -1.32 6.26 -13.05
CA GLN A 191 -0.78 4.92 -12.82
C GLN A 191 -1.78 4.03 -12.06
N LEU A 192 -2.37 4.57 -10.98
CA LEU A 192 -3.36 3.91 -10.12
C LEU A 192 -4.57 4.84 -9.91
N CYS A 193 -5.73 4.32 -9.54
CA CYS A 193 -6.89 5.13 -9.15
C CYS A 193 -7.17 5.10 -7.65
N ASP A 194 -7.93 6.06 -7.16
CA ASP A 194 -8.28 6.25 -5.74
C ASP A 194 -9.44 5.37 -5.22
N LYS A 195 -9.92 4.43 -6.05
CA LYS A 195 -11.00 3.50 -5.74
C LYS A 195 -10.48 2.11 -5.37
N VAL A 196 -11.38 1.29 -4.82
CA VAL A 196 -11.14 -0.14 -4.50
C VAL A 196 -10.66 -1.00 -5.69
N HIS A 197 -10.80 -0.50 -6.92
CA HIS A 197 -10.27 -1.17 -8.12
C HIS A 197 -8.73 -1.21 -8.14
N CYS A 198 -8.07 -0.23 -7.52
CA CYS A 198 -6.63 -0.25 -7.26
C CYS A 198 -6.39 -0.39 -5.76
N GLN A 199 -6.38 0.73 -5.03
CA GLN A 199 -6.31 0.78 -3.57
C GLN A 199 -7.03 2.04 -3.10
N VAL A 200 -7.71 1.96 -1.96
CA VAL A 200 -8.48 3.11 -1.45
C VAL A 200 -7.51 4.22 -1.04
N TYR A 201 -7.57 5.35 -1.73
CA TYR A 201 -6.78 6.55 -1.45
C TYR A 201 -7.71 7.72 -1.15
N SER A 202 -7.63 8.29 0.05
CA SER A 202 -8.54 9.36 0.50
C SER A 202 -7.82 10.65 0.91
N GLY A 203 -6.54 10.78 0.52
CA GLY A 203 -5.68 11.87 0.95
C GLY A 203 -5.40 11.83 2.47
N ILE A 204 -5.14 12.99 3.05
CA ILE A 204 -4.59 13.14 4.42
C ILE A 204 -5.60 12.77 5.50
N ALA A 205 -6.91 12.85 5.22
CA ALA A 205 -7.97 12.67 6.21
C ALA A 205 -7.98 11.30 6.90
N ARG A 206 -7.33 10.29 6.31
CA ARG A 206 -7.26 8.93 6.87
C ARG A 206 -5.92 8.61 7.51
N GLU A 207 -4.94 9.51 7.46
CA GLU A 207 -3.63 9.29 8.05
C GLU A 207 -3.74 9.14 9.58
N ILE A 208 -3.09 8.11 10.11
CA ILE A 208 -2.98 7.87 11.56
C ILE A 208 -1.53 7.57 11.92
N LYS A 209 -1.15 7.87 13.17
CA LYS A 209 0.24 7.70 13.66
C LYS A 209 0.75 6.27 13.53
N VAL A 210 -0.09 5.28 13.85
CA VAL A 210 0.27 3.85 13.79
C VAL A 210 0.64 3.44 12.36
N ALA A 211 -0.20 3.76 11.37
CA ALA A 211 0.10 3.49 9.97
C ALA A 211 1.33 4.28 9.48
N THR A 212 1.48 5.54 9.89
CA THR A 212 2.66 6.35 9.55
C THR A 212 3.95 5.72 10.07
N ASN A 213 3.93 5.16 11.28
CA ASN A 213 5.08 4.45 11.85
C ASN A 213 5.38 3.15 11.09
N ALA A 214 4.35 2.39 10.69
CA ALA A 214 4.51 1.18 9.88
C ALA A 214 5.12 1.49 8.50
N VAL A 215 4.70 2.58 7.85
CA VAL A 215 5.31 3.10 6.62
C VAL A 215 6.79 3.40 6.83
N LYS A 216 7.14 4.16 7.87
CA LYS A 216 8.54 4.48 8.18
C LYS A 216 9.39 3.24 8.47
N ALA A 217 8.89 2.32 9.29
CA ALA A 217 9.60 1.09 9.67
C ALA A 217 9.81 0.11 8.50
N THR A 218 9.04 0.27 7.42
CA THR A 218 9.08 -0.59 6.24
C THR A 218 9.46 0.18 4.97
N ASN A 219 10.09 1.34 5.11
CA ASN A 219 10.50 2.17 3.99
C ASN A 219 11.27 1.36 2.95
N GLY A 220 10.91 1.51 1.67
CA GLY A 220 11.55 0.78 0.57
C GLY A 220 11.20 -0.71 0.48
N LYS A 221 10.68 -1.34 1.54
CA LYS A 221 10.50 -2.80 1.57
C LYS A 221 9.34 -3.24 0.69
N ILE A 222 9.63 -4.17 -0.21
CA ILE A 222 8.68 -4.84 -1.10
C ILE A 222 8.89 -6.36 -1.08
N LEU A 223 7.92 -7.10 -1.62
CA LEU A 223 8.07 -8.51 -1.95
C LEU A 223 8.39 -8.68 -3.44
N ILE A 224 9.32 -9.57 -3.76
CA ILE A 224 9.65 -9.97 -5.13
C ILE A 224 9.46 -11.48 -5.30
N TYR A 225 9.17 -11.88 -6.53
CA TYR A 225 9.20 -13.29 -6.93
C TYR A 225 9.98 -13.40 -8.24
N GLY A 226 11.09 -14.12 -8.22
CA GLY A 226 12.10 -13.98 -9.27
C GLY A 226 12.73 -12.58 -9.23
N SER A 227 12.76 -11.90 -10.37
CA SER A 227 13.29 -10.53 -10.51
C SER A 227 12.21 -9.43 -10.48
N GLU A 228 10.94 -9.80 -10.29
CA GLU A 228 9.80 -8.89 -10.43
C GLU A 228 9.08 -8.63 -9.09
N PRO A 229 8.54 -7.43 -8.85
CA PRO A 229 7.64 -7.16 -7.73
C PRO A 229 6.49 -8.18 -7.69
N ALA A 230 6.28 -8.83 -6.55
CA ALA A 230 5.29 -9.89 -6.39
C ALA A 230 3.85 -9.36 -6.46
N ASN A 231 2.93 -10.19 -6.95
CA ASN A 231 1.50 -9.92 -6.93
C ASN A 231 0.97 -10.10 -5.49
N THR A 232 0.83 -8.98 -4.79
CA THR A 232 0.50 -8.93 -3.36
C THR A 232 -0.95 -8.51 -3.14
N VAL A 233 -1.88 -9.12 -3.88
CA VAL A 233 -3.32 -8.96 -3.62
C VAL A 233 -3.67 -9.33 -2.18
N TYR A 234 -4.60 -8.58 -1.59
CA TYR A 234 -5.08 -8.77 -0.24
C TYR A 234 -6.58 -8.51 -0.15
N HIS A 235 -7.23 -9.08 0.85
CA HIS A 235 -8.68 -9.02 1.03
C HIS A 235 -9.06 -8.99 2.51
N SER A 236 -10.31 -8.66 2.83
CA SER A 236 -10.73 -8.43 4.22
C SER A 236 -10.75 -9.70 5.08
N ASN A 237 -11.48 -10.71 4.64
CA ASN A 237 -11.62 -11.95 5.41
C ASN A 237 -11.76 -13.16 4.49
N CYS A 238 -10.98 -14.21 4.74
CA CYS A 238 -10.92 -15.39 3.89
C CYS A 238 -11.99 -16.45 4.22
N GLY A 239 -12.66 -16.37 5.36
CA GLY A 239 -13.59 -17.41 5.83
C GLY A 239 -12.89 -18.68 6.31
N GLY A 240 -11.61 -18.59 6.67
CA GLY A 240 -10.78 -19.68 7.19
C GLY A 240 -9.86 -20.35 6.17
N TYR A 241 -10.01 -20.06 4.88
CA TYR A 241 -9.15 -20.62 3.84
C TYR A 241 -8.80 -19.56 2.80
N ILE A 242 -7.52 -19.47 2.47
CA ILE A 242 -7.03 -18.77 1.29
C ILE A 242 -7.32 -19.66 0.08
N ILE A 243 -7.76 -19.06 -1.03
CA ILE A 243 -7.99 -19.79 -2.29
C ILE A 243 -6.88 -19.48 -3.29
N ASP A 244 -6.66 -20.43 -4.20
CA ASP A 244 -5.67 -20.31 -5.26
C ASP A 244 -6.09 -19.20 -6.26
N SER A 245 -5.12 -18.52 -6.85
CA SER A 245 -5.37 -17.54 -7.91
C SER A 245 -6.24 -18.09 -9.05
N ARG A 246 -6.12 -19.38 -9.40
CA ARG A 246 -6.92 -20.05 -10.44
C ARG A 246 -8.38 -20.31 -10.03
N ALA A 247 -8.65 -20.47 -8.73
CA ALA A 247 -10.02 -20.59 -8.24
C ALA A 247 -10.75 -19.23 -8.27
N ALA A 248 -10.01 -18.13 -8.16
CA ALA A 248 -10.59 -16.78 -8.12
C ALA A 248 -10.73 -16.15 -9.51
N TRP A 249 -9.76 -16.37 -10.39
CA TRP A 249 -9.65 -15.66 -11.67
C TRP A 249 -9.32 -16.59 -12.83
N LYS A 250 -9.90 -16.30 -14.00
CA LYS A 250 -9.57 -16.96 -15.26
C LYS A 250 -8.27 -16.37 -15.80
N GLY A 251 -7.13 -16.85 -15.32
CA GLY A 251 -5.81 -16.35 -15.70
C GLY A 251 -4.70 -17.36 -15.43
N SER A 252 -3.48 -16.98 -15.82
CA SER A 252 -2.28 -17.78 -15.59
C SER A 252 -2.05 -18.03 -14.11
N GLU A 253 -1.54 -19.23 -13.78
CA GLU A 253 -1.17 -19.58 -12.41
C GLU A 253 -0.13 -18.59 -11.87
N VAL A 254 -0.37 -18.10 -10.65
CA VAL A 254 0.62 -17.33 -9.90
C VAL A 254 1.20 -18.26 -8.82
N PRO A 255 2.45 -18.74 -8.95
CA PRO A 255 2.96 -19.88 -8.17
C PRO A 255 2.91 -19.73 -6.64
N TYR A 256 2.95 -18.49 -6.14
CA TYR A 256 2.92 -18.16 -4.72
C TYR A 256 1.55 -17.71 -4.22
N LEU A 257 0.54 -17.59 -5.09
CA LEU A 257 -0.85 -17.31 -4.69
C LEU A 257 -1.66 -18.61 -4.66
N ILE A 258 -1.31 -19.46 -3.69
CA ILE A 258 -1.86 -20.80 -3.53
C ILE A 258 -2.99 -20.82 -2.49
N GLY A 259 -3.91 -21.77 -2.64
CA GLY A 259 -4.93 -22.01 -1.62
C GLY A 259 -4.38 -22.84 -0.45
N HIS A 260 -4.70 -22.46 0.79
CA HIS A 260 -4.33 -23.18 2.00
C HIS A 260 -5.19 -22.75 3.20
N TYR A 261 -5.12 -23.49 4.30
CA TYR A 261 -5.77 -23.11 5.55
C TYR A 261 -5.16 -21.82 6.12
N ASP A 262 -6.01 -20.87 6.53
CA ASP A 262 -5.59 -19.63 7.18
C ASP A 262 -5.34 -19.86 8.67
N GLY A 263 -4.42 -20.76 9.01
CA GLY A 263 -4.19 -21.14 10.39
C GLY A 263 -3.28 -22.34 10.56
N VAL A 264 -3.15 -22.76 11.81
CA VAL A 264 -2.55 -24.05 12.18
C VAL A 264 -3.63 -25.12 12.15
N VAL A 265 -3.37 -26.23 11.46
CA VAL A 265 -4.32 -27.36 11.39
C VAL A 265 -4.70 -27.81 12.80
N GLY A 266 -6.01 -27.98 13.04
CA GLY A 266 -6.57 -28.33 14.36
C GLY A 266 -6.87 -27.12 15.26
N GLN A 267 -6.42 -25.91 14.92
CA GLN A 267 -6.78 -24.68 15.62
C GLN A 267 -7.80 -23.86 14.83
N LYS A 268 -8.46 -22.90 15.49
CA LYS A 268 -9.30 -21.90 14.79
C LYS A 268 -8.44 -21.07 13.82
N PRO A 269 -8.98 -20.64 12.68
CA PRO A 269 -8.19 -19.90 11.69
C PRO A 269 -7.83 -18.51 12.20
N PHE A 270 -6.72 -17.94 11.74
CA PHE A 270 -6.26 -16.62 12.13
C PHE A 270 -7.29 -15.53 11.87
N CYS A 271 -8.02 -15.59 10.74
CA CYS A 271 -9.08 -14.64 10.44
C CYS A 271 -10.27 -14.68 11.42
N HIS A 272 -10.46 -15.78 12.16
CA HIS A 272 -11.43 -15.82 13.25
C HIS A 272 -10.96 -14.93 14.40
N PHE A 273 -9.70 -15.07 14.82
CA PHE A 273 -9.11 -14.27 15.89
C PHE A 273 -9.04 -12.79 15.53
N GLY A 274 -8.60 -12.45 14.31
CA GLY A 274 -8.56 -11.05 13.88
C GLY A 274 -9.94 -10.39 13.84
N LYS A 275 -10.99 -11.14 13.47
CA LYS A 275 -12.36 -10.64 13.53
C LYS A 275 -12.80 -10.37 14.97
N GLN A 276 -12.46 -11.24 15.92
CA GLN A 276 -12.76 -11.02 17.35
C GLN A 276 -12.07 -9.75 17.87
N ILE A 277 -10.80 -9.55 17.54
CA ILE A 277 -10.03 -8.35 17.91
C ILE A 277 -10.70 -7.08 17.39
N LYS A 278 -11.11 -7.05 16.12
CA LYS A 278 -11.80 -5.88 15.54
C LYS A 278 -13.13 -5.57 16.23
N LEU A 279 -13.80 -6.59 16.76
CA LEU A 279 -15.07 -6.47 17.48
C LEU A 279 -14.88 -6.17 18.98
N ASN A 280 -13.64 -5.93 19.44
CA ASN A 280 -13.28 -5.79 20.85
C ASN A 280 -13.79 -6.94 21.73
N GLN A 281 -13.84 -8.15 21.17
CA GLN A 281 -14.23 -9.35 21.91
C GLN A 281 -13.04 -9.89 22.71
N ASN A 282 -13.32 -10.62 23.80
CA ASN A 282 -12.27 -11.08 24.71
C ASN A 282 -11.20 -11.93 23.98
N THR A 283 -9.93 -11.54 24.14
CA THR A 283 -8.74 -12.16 23.53
C THR A 283 -7.90 -12.98 24.52
N ASP A 284 -8.35 -13.15 25.77
CA ASP A 284 -7.63 -13.85 26.86
C ASP A 284 -7.28 -15.33 26.55
N LYS A 285 -7.82 -15.89 25.45
CA LYS A 285 -7.62 -17.29 25.02
C LYS A 285 -6.90 -17.42 23.68
N LEU A 286 -6.21 -16.38 23.21
CA LEU A 286 -5.43 -16.47 21.98
C LEU A 286 -4.30 -17.50 22.12
N PRO A 287 -4.09 -18.39 21.13
CA PRO A 287 -3.02 -19.36 21.19
C PRO A 287 -1.64 -18.68 21.12
N LYS A 288 -0.62 -19.32 21.70
CA LYS A 288 0.77 -18.89 21.54
C LYS A 288 1.24 -19.14 20.10
N PRO A 289 2.23 -18.35 19.61
CA PRO A 289 2.77 -18.59 18.28
C PRO A 289 3.51 -19.93 18.26
N GLN A 290 3.35 -20.68 17.18
CA GLN A 290 4.10 -21.91 16.95
C GLN A 290 5.44 -21.58 16.29
N ALA A 291 6.47 -22.35 16.63
CA ALA A 291 7.81 -22.18 16.05
C ALA A 291 7.82 -22.40 14.52
N SER A 292 6.95 -23.29 14.01
CA SER A 292 6.81 -23.60 12.60
C SER A 292 5.35 -23.77 12.22
N ILE A 293 4.94 -23.20 11.07
CA ILE A 293 3.64 -23.44 10.45
C ILE A 293 3.87 -24.18 9.13
N THR A 294 3.22 -25.34 8.98
CA THR A 294 3.23 -26.09 7.71
C THR A 294 2.10 -25.60 6.82
N ILE A 295 2.43 -25.10 5.62
CA ILE A 295 1.45 -24.72 4.61
C ILE A 295 1.11 -25.94 3.75
N ALA A 296 -0.06 -26.54 4.00
CA ALA A 296 -0.60 -27.60 3.15
C ALA A 296 -1.40 -26.99 1.99
N LYS A 297 -0.83 -27.04 0.78
CA LYS A 297 -1.49 -26.55 -0.44
C LYS A 297 -2.77 -27.34 -0.71
N MET A 298 -3.86 -26.63 -0.94
CA MET A 298 -5.14 -27.18 -1.39
C MET A 298 -5.15 -27.40 -2.90
N GLN A 299 -6.10 -28.21 -3.38
CA GLN A 299 -6.36 -28.31 -4.82
C GLN A 299 -6.70 -26.94 -5.41
N ALA A 300 -6.22 -26.67 -6.63
CA ALA A 300 -6.24 -25.34 -7.22
C ALA A 300 -7.66 -24.77 -7.46
N GLN A 301 -8.69 -25.61 -7.57
CA GLN A 301 -10.08 -25.21 -7.75
C GLN A 301 -10.89 -25.18 -6.43
N ALA A 302 -10.27 -25.52 -5.30
CA ALA A 302 -10.95 -25.60 -4.03
C ALA A 302 -11.34 -24.20 -3.50
N THR A 303 -12.59 -24.04 -3.09
CA THR A 303 -13.16 -22.76 -2.62
C THR A 303 -13.77 -22.83 -1.21
N LYS A 304 -13.30 -23.79 -0.41
CA LYS A 304 -13.79 -24.10 0.96
C LYS A 304 -13.85 -22.86 1.85
N SER A 305 -14.85 -22.80 2.73
CA SER A 305 -15.01 -21.75 3.74
C SER A 305 -15.64 -22.37 4.99
N THR A 306 -15.27 -21.87 6.18
CA THR A 306 -15.84 -22.28 7.49
C THR A 306 -16.79 -21.24 8.04
N HIS A 307 -16.70 -20.00 7.58
CA HIS A 307 -17.56 -18.89 8.01
C HIS A 307 -17.66 -17.83 6.90
N LYS A 308 -18.43 -16.76 7.17
CA LYS A 308 -18.61 -15.64 6.24
C LYS A 308 -17.27 -15.00 5.88
N ASN A 309 -16.98 -14.94 4.60
CA ASN A 309 -15.82 -14.29 4.01
C ASN A 309 -16.19 -12.93 3.39
N PHE A 310 -15.17 -12.13 3.06
CA PHE A 310 -15.33 -10.85 2.39
C PHE A 310 -14.11 -10.53 1.52
N GLY A 311 -14.33 -10.39 0.21
CA GLY A 311 -13.29 -10.17 -0.80
C GLY A 311 -12.95 -11.43 -1.58
N HIS A 312 -11.90 -11.36 -2.40
CA HIS A 312 -11.55 -12.41 -3.38
C HIS A 312 -10.85 -13.64 -2.78
N ARG A 313 -10.44 -13.60 -1.50
CA ARG A 313 -9.83 -14.72 -0.75
C ARG A 313 -8.46 -15.21 -1.23
N VAL A 314 -7.81 -14.48 -2.13
CA VAL A 314 -6.47 -14.80 -2.64
C VAL A 314 -5.43 -13.92 -1.94
N GLY A 315 -4.25 -14.48 -1.65
CA GLY A 315 -3.15 -13.75 -1.00
C GLY A 315 -3.46 -13.41 0.46
N MET A 316 -3.03 -12.23 0.92
CA MET A 316 -3.12 -11.89 2.34
C MET A 316 -4.55 -11.60 2.79
N CYS A 317 -4.99 -12.32 3.82
CA CYS A 317 -6.22 -12.04 4.56
C CYS A 317 -5.94 -10.99 5.63
N GLN A 318 -6.61 -9.83 5.62
CA GLN A 318 -6.40 -8.76 6.58
C GLN A 318 -6.76 -9.18 8.00
N ASP A 319 -7.91 -9.84 8.18
CA ASP A 319 -8.30 -10.40 9.47
C ASP A 319 -7.32 -11.50 9.91
N GLY A 320 -6.84 -12.30 8.96
CA GLY A 320 -5.85 -13.32 9.25
C GLY A 320 -4.53 -12.72 9.72
N ALA A 321 -4.03 -11.69 9.03
CA ALA A 321 -2.82 -10.95 9.42
C ALA A 321 -2.96 -10.31 10.82
N ILE A 322 -4.12 -9.73 11.14
CA ILE A 322 -4.40 -9.20 12.50
C ILE A 322 -4.34 -10.33 13.53
N GLY A 323 -4.99 -11.46 13.26
CA GLY A 323 -4.97 -12.62 14.13
C GLY A 323 -3.55 -13.17 14.36
N MET A 324 -2.77 -13.34 13.28
CA MET A 324 -1.38 -13.78 13.34
C MET A 324 -0.49 -12.80 14.13
N ALA A 325 -0.65 -11.50 13.92
CA ALA A 325 0.13 -10.52 14.64
C ALA A 325 -0.23 -10.48 16.14
N ALA A 326 -1.50 -10.65 16.48
CA ALA A 326 -1.96 -10.66 17.87
C ALA A 326 -1.47 -11.87 18.66
N ILE A 327 -1.20 -13.00 17.99
CA ILE A 327 -0.56 -14.16 18.60
C ILE A 327 0.98 -14.09 18.58
N GLY A 328 1.57 -12.98 18.12
CA GLY A 328 3.00 -12.71 18.26
C GLY A 328 3.86 -12.97 17.02
N TYR A 329 3.28 -13.29 15.86
CA TYR A 329 4.06 -13.37 14.62
C TYR A 329 4.46 -11.98 14.10
N ASN A 330 5.69 -11.86 13.60
CA ASN A 330 6.18 -10.61 13.01
C ASN A 330 5.77 -10.46 11.54
N SER A 331 5.92 -9.25 10.99
CA SER A 331 5.50 -8.92 9.63
C SER A 331 6.14 -9.79 8.54
N ARG A 332 7.40 -10.21 8.70
CA ARG A 332 8.08 -11.11 7.77
C ARG A 332 7.43 -12.50 7.77
N GLN A 333 7.07 -13.03 8.93
CA GLN A 333 6.38 -14.32 9.07
C GLN A 333 4.98 -14.27 8.46
N LEU A 334 4.22 -13.19 8.70
CA LEU A 334 2.91 -12.96 8.07
C LEU A 334 3.02 -12.98 6.54
N LEU A 335 3.96 -12.21 5.98
CA LEU A 335 4.16 -12.13 4.53
C LEU A 335 4.60 -13.47 3.94
N ALA A 336 5.49 -14.20 4.60
CA ALA A 336 5.92 -15.53 4.17
C ALA A 336 4.77 -16.56 4.21
N PHE A 337 3.84 -16.42 5.15
CA PHE A 337 2.67 -17.27 5.24
C PHE A 337 1.68 -17.04 4.08
N TYR A 338 1.40 -15.77 3.75
CA TYR A 338 0.41 -15.43 2.71
C TYR A 338 0.97 -15.39 1.28
N TYR A 339 2.29 -15.22 1.13
CA TYR A 339 2.96 -15.16 -0.16
C TYR A 339 4.20 -16.09 -0.16
N PRO A 340 4.01 -17.41 0.02
CA PRO A 340 5.11 -18.36 0.15
C PRO A 340 6.03 -18.35 -1.08
N GLY A 341 7.34 -18.39 -0.84
CA GLY A 341 8.36 -18.36 -1.90
C GLY A 341 8.71 -16.97 -2.43
N THR A 342 8.01 -15.91 -1.99
CA THR A 342 8.47 -14.54 -2.23
C THR A 342 9.67 -14.19 -1.36
N LYS A 343 10.49 -13.24 -1.81
CA LYS A 343 11.62 -12.70 -1.06
C LYS A 343 11.38 -11.23 -0.75
N MET A 344 11.88 -10.77 0.38
CA MET A 344 11.86 -9.35 0.71
C MET A 344 13.03 -8.67 0.01
N ALA A 345 12.75 -7.54 -0.64
CA ALA A 345 13.74 -6.66 -1.25
C ALA A 345 13.50 -5.22 -0.79
N THR A 346 14.53 -4.39 -0.90
CA THR A 346 14.43 -2.95 -0.68
C THR A 346 14.53 -2.26 -2.04
N MET A 347 13.60 -1.37 -2.35
CA MET A 347 13.67 -0.55 -3.55
C MET A 347 14.75 0.52 -3.38
N ASN A 348 15.55 0.69 -4.43
CA ASN A 348 16.41 1.85 -4.58
C ASN A 348 15.56 2.94 -5.23
N TYR A 349 14.86 3.73 -4.41
CA TYR A 349 14.23 4.94 -4.94
C TYR A 349 15.29 5.71 -5.71
N ALA A 350 15.00 6.09 -6.96
CA ALA A 350 15.88 6.99 -7.67
C ALA A 350 15.99 8.26 -6.79
N VAL A 351 17.10 8.38 -6.08
CA VAL A 351 17.46 9.63 -5.44
C VAL A 351 17.85 10.51 -6.59
N ASP A 352 17.25 11.69 -6.69
CA ASP A 352 17.72 12.70 -7.61
C ASP A 352 19.21 12.95 -7.28
N GLY A 353 20.11 12.36 -8.07
CA GLY A 353 21.55 12.62 -8.05
C GLY A 353 22.48 11.83 -7.11
N SER A 354 22.12 10.74 -6.43
CA SER A 354 23.13 9.95 -5.67
C SER A 354 23.02 8.44 -5.84
N GLN A 355 24.13 7.83 -6.27
CA GLN A 355 24.32 6.38 -6.41
C GLN A 355 24.01 5.66 -5.08
N PRO A 356 23.27 4.54 -5.09
CA PRO A 356 23.01 3.76 -3.88
C PRO A 356 24.30 3.21 -3.26
N VAL A 357 24.44 3.34 -1.95
CA VAL A 357 25.44 2.59 -1.18
C VAL A 357 24.90 1.18 -0.97
N GLU A 358 25.61 0.19 -1.50
CA GLU A 358 25.30 -1.22 -1.32
C GLU A 358 25.55 -1.62 0.15
N GLU A 359 24.48 -1.83 0.92
CA GLU A 359 24.61 -2.47 2.23
C GLU A 359 24.79 -3.98 2.04
N ALA A 360 25.83 -4.54 2.67
CA ALA A 360 26.16 -5.95 2.61
C ALA A 360 24.96 -6.84 3.03
N PRO A 361 24.78 -8.00 2.39
CA PRO A 361 23.64 -8.86 2.64
C PRO A 361 23.61 -9.38 4.09
N VAL A 362 22.45 -9.25 4.75
CA VAL A 362 22.16 -9.97 5.99
C VAL A 362 21.96 -11.45 5.64
N VAL A 363 22.99 -12.27 5.90
CA VAL A 363 22.93 -13.72 5.74
C VAL A 363 22.04 -14.30 6.86
N VAL A 364 20.85 -14.77 6.49
CA VAL A 364 20.09 -15.71 7.32
C VAL A 364 19.90 -16.99 6.49
N ALA A 365 20.79 -17.96 6.78
CA ALA A 365 20.76 -19.39 6.44
C ALA A 365 20.20 -19.82 5.06
N ALA A 366 21.06 -20.45 4.25
CA ALA A 366 20.68 -21.22 3.08
C ALA A 366 19.80 -22.45 3.45
N ALA A 367 18.92 -22.86 2.55
CA ALA A 367 18.14 -24.10 2.70
C ALA A 367 19.06 -25.34 2.65
N PRO A 368 18.80 -26.39 3.47
CA PRO A 368 19.69 -27.54 3.58
C PRO A 368 19.57 -28.53 2.40
N ARG A 369 20.71 -29.11 2.01
CA ARG A 369 20.82 -30.42 1.33
C ARG A 369 21.16 -31.50 2.38
N PRO A 370 20.95 -32.80 2.11
CA PRO A 370 20.72 -33.80 3.15
C PRO A 370 21.98 -34.17 3.94
N THR A 371 21.73 -34.41 5.23
CA THR A 371 22.53 -35.11 6.24
C THR A 371 23.91 -34.56 6.57
N GLN A 372 23.98 -33.77 7.63
CA GLN A 372 25.02 -33.87 8.65
C GLN A 372 24.53 -33.23 9.96
N THR A 373 24.62 -34.00 11.04
CA THR A 373 24.27 -33.59 12.40
C THR A 373 25.35 -32.64 12.92
N VAL A 374 24.98 -31.41 13.25
CA VAL A 374 25.86 -30.50 14.01
C VAL A 374 25.05 -29.88 15.13
N SER A 375 25.50 -30.17 16.35
CA SER A 375 24.98 -29.60 17.60
C SER A 375 25.54 -28.20 17.78
N LEU A 376 24.69 -27.20 18.00
CA LEU A 376 25.12 -25.82 18.29
C LEU A 376 24.45 -25.33 19.57
N VAL A 377 25.27 -25.24 20.61
CA VAL A 377 24.99 -24.54 21.87
C VAL A 377 24.76 -23.06 21.56
N ALA A 378 23.68 -22.48 22.10
CA ALA A 378 23.34 -21.08 21.91
C ALA A 378 24.28 -20.14 22.71
N PRO A 379 24.81 -19.05 22.12
CA PRO A 379 25.48 -18.00 22.87
C PRO A 379 24.48 -17.13 23.66
N PRO A 380 24.91 -16.51 24.77
CA PRO A 380 24.02 -15.83 25.71
C PRO A 380 23.39 -14.55 25.14
N ASN A 381 22.16 -14.33 25.59
CA ASN A 381 21.23 -13.29 25.17
C ASN A 381 21.65 -11.88 25.67
N PRO A 382 21.87 -10.87 24.81
CA PRO A 382 22.10 -9.50 25.24
C PRO A 382 20.77 -8.81 25.55
N THR A 383 20.20 -9.10 26.73
CA THR A 383 19.14 -8.27 27.33
C THR A 383 19.24 -8.22 28.86
N GLN A 384 20.47 -8.14 29.38
CA GLN A 384 20.74 -7.75 30.77
C GLN A 384 21.77 -6.62 30.85
N ILE A 385 21.52 -5.50 30.17
CA ILE A 385 22.15 -4.22 30.50
C ILE A 385 21.09 -3.12 30.38
N SER A 386 20.13 -3.13 31.30
CA SER A 386 19.28 -1.98 31.69
C SER A 386 18.52 -2.29 33.00
N ALA A 387 19.15 -3.03 33.90
CA ALA A 387 18.65 -3.33 35.24
C ALA A 387 19.74 -3.11 36.29
N LEU A 388 20.55 -2.07 36.13
CA LEU A 388 21.45 -1.55 37.17
C LEU A 388 21.61 -0.05 36.93
N GLN A 389 20.54 0.71 37.18
CA GLN A 389 20.59 2.14 37.56
C GLN A 389 19.17 2.62 37.91
N ARG A 390 18.74 2.31 39.14
CA ARG A 390 18.07 3.22 40.08
C ARG A 390 17.60 2.43 41.30
N ASN A 391 18.52 2.28 42.25
CA ASN A 391 18.17 2.09 43.65
C ASN A 391 18.13 3.50 44.28
N SER A 392 16.93 3.99 44.58
CA SER A 392 16.69 5.02 45.61
C SER A 392 15.20 4.95 45.98
N LYS A 393 14.89 4.16 47.00
CA LYS A 393 14.43 4.62 48.32
C LYS A 393 12.98 5.18 48.37
N THR A 394 12.18 4.44 49.14
CA THR A 394 11.22 4.86 50.19
C THR A 394 9.90 5.56 49.84
N GLY A 395 8.81 5.05 50.43
CA GLY A 395 7.63 5.84 50.78
C GLY A 395 6.31 5.05 50.83
N GLN A 396 5.81 4.81 52.04
CA GLN A 396 4.60 4.03 52.40
C GLN A 396 3.24 4.71 52.09
N SER A 397 2.19 3.89 52.30
CA SER A 397 0.75 4.18 52.45
C SER A 397 0.01 4.42 51.13
N GLY A 398 -1.22 3.97 50.90
CA GLY A 398 -2.25 3.44 51.78
C GLY A 398 -3.57 3.42 50.98
N ARG A 399 -4.40 2.42 51.27
CA ARG A 399 -5.84 2.29 50.95
C ARG A 399 -6.31 1.98 49.53
N SER A 400 -7.03 0.85 49.49
CA SER A 400 -8.00 0.40 48.50
C SER A 400 -9.24 1.28 48.50
N ILE A 401 -9.75 1.60 47.30
CA ILE A 401 -11.09 2.12 47.03
C ILE A 401 -11.51 1.48 45.69
N LYS A 402 -11.97 0.22 45.63
CA LYS A 402 -13.39 -0.16 45.77
C LYS A 402 -14.22 0.96 46.38
N ASP A 403 -14.72 1.83 45.52
CA ASP A 403 -15.93 2.67 45.66
C ASP A 403 -15.79 3.95 44.82
N THR A 404 -15.84 3.82 43.49
CA THR A 404 -16.31 4.92 42.62
C THR A 404 -16.89 4.32 41.33
N LEU A 405 -17.94 3.52 41.48
CA LEU A 405 -18.81 3.09 40.38
C LEU A 405 -20.27 3.22 40.81
N LYS A 406 -20.96 4.20 40.22
CA LYS A 406 -22.41 4.33 39.97
C LYS A 406 -22.64 5.80 39.59
N GLN A 407 -23.53 6.21 38.70
CA GLN A 407 -24.46 5.60 37.75
C GLN A 407 -25.12 6.83 37.10
N VAL A 408 -25.21 6.96 35.77
CA VAL A 408 -26.36 7.62 35.13
C VAL A 408 -26.66 6.89 33.82
N SER A 409 -27.95 6.64 33.67
CA SER A 409 -28.66 5.74 32.79
C SER A 409 -29.05 6.38 31.44
N THR A 410 -29.09 5.51 30.42
CA THR A 410 -30.12 5.39 29.37
C THR A 410 -30.78 6.65 28.77
N SER A 411 -30.61 6.80 27.46
CA SER A 411 -31.69 7.19 26.54
C SER A 411 -31.51 6.50 25.18
N ARG A 412 -32.52 5.73 24.76
CA ARG A 412 -32.69 5.14 23.42
C ARG A 412 -32.96 6.23 22.39
N ILE A 413 -32.61 5.99 21.13
CA ILE A 413 -33.52 5.95 19.96
C ILE A 413 -32.74 5.43 18.73
N ASP A 414 -33.39 4.52 18.01
CA ASP A 414 -32.98 3.87 16.76
C ASP A 414 -32.92 4.82 15.56
N SER A 415 -32.08 4.51 14.55
CA SER A 415 -32.59 4.18 13.20
C SER A 415 -31.49 3.95 12.14
N ALA A 416 -31.78 2.94 11.30
CA ALA A 416 -31.39 2.77 9.90
C ALA A 416 -29.91 2.54 9.55
N ALA A 417 -29.52 1.27 9.62
CA ALA A 417 -28.39 0.72 8.88
C ALA A 417 -28.75 0.58 7.39
N THR A 418 -28.19 1.45 6.53
CA THR A 418 -28.25 1.26 5.08
C THR A 418 -27.09 0.38 4.62
N SER A 419 -27.37 -0.88 4.35
CA SER A 419 -26.44 -1.84 3.78
C SER A 419 -26.13 -1.48 2.33
N LEU A 420 -24.90 -1.02 2.04
CA LEU A 420 -24.41 -0.95 0.66
C LEU A 420 -23.85 -2.33 0.27
N ARG A 421 -24.62 -3.04 -0.56
CA ARG A 421 -24.19 -4.24 -1.30
C ARG A 421 -22.98 -3.87 -2.16
N LYS A 422 -21.83 -4.51 -1.94
CA LYS A 422 -20.68 -4.43 -2.85
C LYS A 422 -20.75 -5.60 -3.82
N ILE A 423 -20.97 -5.28 -5.09
CA ILE A 423 -20.93 -6.22 -6.22
C ILE A 423 -19.47 -6.44 -6.63
N PHE A 424 -19.13 -7.70 -6.91
CA PHE A 424 -17.80 -8.23 -7.23
C PHE A 424 -17.31 -7.82 -8.62
N TRP A 425 -15.98 -7.87 -8.84
CA TRP A 425 -15.41 -7.89 -10.18
C TRP A 425 -14.21 -8.85 -10.32
N THR A 426 -14.16 -9.48 -11.48
CA THR A 426 -13.17 -10.43 -12.03
C THR A 426 -12.30 -9.73 -13.09
N PRO A 427 -10.96 -9.87 -13.10
CA PRO A 427 -10.12 -9.33 -14.15
C PRO A 427 -10.17 -10.17 -15.42
N GLY A 428 -10.46 -9.54 -16.56
CA GLY A 428 -10.23 -10.12 -17.87
C GLY A 428 -11.06 -9.46 -18.97
N GLN A 429 -10.38 -8.64 -19.79
CA GLN A 429 -10.59 -8.30 -21.22
C GLN A 429 -10.36 -6.79 -21.44
N PRO A 430 -9.41 -6.40 -22.30
CA PRO A 430 -9.27 -5.02 -22.74
C PRO A 430 -10.34 -4.71 -23.79
N GLY A 431 -11.14 -3.69 -23.53
CA GLY A 431 -12.05 -3.12 -24.53
C GLY A 431 -13.52 -3.23 -24.19
N ILE A 432 -14.23 -2.16 -24.57
CA ILE A 432 -15.68 -1.92 -24.53
C ILE A 432 -16.18 -1.35 -23.19
N SER A 433 -16.20 -0.02 -23.18
CA SER A 433 -17.07 0.80 -22.36
C SER A 433 -18.53 0.36 -22.52
N ARG A 434 -19.25 0.18 -21.42
CA ARG A 434 -20.68 0.52 -21.37
C ARG A 434 -20.97 1.31 -20.10
N SER A 435 -21.24 2.59 -20.33
CA SER A 435 -21.87 3.53 -19.43
C SER A 435 -23.26 3.02 -19.06
N ILE A 436 -23.60 2.98 -17.76
CA ILE A 436 -25.00 3.09 -17.29
C ILE A 436 -24.96 3.85 -15.95
N TYR A 437 -25.85 4.86 -15.89
CA TYR A 437 -26.07 5.94 -14.94
C TYR A 437 -25.82 5.70 -13.45
#